data_AF-A0A7M2YYV0-F1
#
_entry.id   AF-A0A7M2YYV0-F1
#
_cell.length_a   1.000
_cell.length_b   1.000
_cell.length_c   1.000
_cell.angle_alpha   90.00
_cell.angle_beta   90.00
_cell.angle_gamma   90.00
#
_symmetry.space_group_name_H-M   'P 1'
#
loop_
_entity.id
_entity.type
_entity.pdbx_description
1 polymer ?
#
loop_
_entity_poly.entity_id
_entity_poly.type
_entity_poly.pdbx_seq_one_letter_code
_entity_poly.pdbx_strand_id
1 'polypeptide(L)'
;MTQGEVNYVSGQDYLLEFLGYRFSFGCADFEERVTAAAVRLGLVAGNDLDEDETCDLVELAADGRIADARSGLGRYLVRHWERLALNDGESLVYWLRKLVFRGAYLDHRVKEGLLEVVWDEGAGDFGYAEPQGGRALLELAPTPSWHELQFRRSS
;
A
#
# COMPACT_ATOMS: atom_id res chain seq x y z
N MET A 1 31.09 -10.75 -2.25
CA MET A 1 29.63 -10.66 -2.42
C MET A 1 29.16 -9.57 -1.49
N THR A 2 28.96 -8.35 -1.99
CA THR A 2 28.42 -7.23 -1.21
C THR A 2 26.93 -7.48 -1.03
N GLN A 3 26.58 -7.95 0.15
CA GLN A 3 25.25 -8.35 0.58
C GLN A 3 24.36 -7.10 0.62
N GLY A 4 23.24 -7.13 -0.11
CA GLY A 4 22.34 -6.00 -0.29
C GLY A 4 21.98 -5.34 1.04
N GLU A 5 22.13 -4.02 1.10
CA GLU A 5 21.66 -3.18 2.19
C GLU A 5 20.24 -3.61 2.59
N VAL A 6 20.03 -3.83 3.88
CA VAL A 6 18.73 -4.21 4.39
C VAL A 6 17.79 -3.04 4.19
N ASN A 7 16.88 -3.17 3.23
CA ASN A 7 15.80 -2.22 3.00
C ASN A 7 14.84 -2.25 4.19
N TYR A 8 14.10 -1.15 4.40
CA TYR A 8 13.12 -0.91 5.48
C TYR A 8 12.72 -2.15 6.32
N VAL A 9 12.89 -2.00 7.63
CA VAL A 9 12.53 -3.01 8.64
C VAL A 9 11.63 -2.38 9.69
N SER A 10 10.41 -2.88 9.83
CA SER A 10 9.52 -2.60 10.96
C SER A 10 9.23 -3.83 11.82
N GLY A 11 9.49 -5.05 11.31
CA GLY A 11 9.31 -6.31 12.03
C GLY A 11 9.70 -7.52 11.17
N GLN A 12 9.25 -8.72 11.59
CA GLN A 12 9.66 -10.01 11.00
C GLN A 12 8.49 -10.88 10.52
N ASP A 13 7.25 -10.39 10.60
CA ASP A 13 6.04 -11.17 10.32
C ASP A 13 5.81 -11.34 8.82
N TYR A 14 6.06 -10.28 8.04
CA TYR A 14 5.90 -10.29 6.58
C TYR A 14 7.20 -9.91 5.89
N LEU A 15 7.56 -10.70 4.87
CA LEU A 15 8.69 -10.42 4.00
C LEU A 15 8.21 -10.29 2.57
N LEU A 16 8.42 -9.11 1.97
CA LEU A 16 8.08 -8.89 0.58
C LEU A 16 9.31 -8.51 -0.23
N GLU A 17 9.38 -9.08 -1.43
CA GLU A 17 10.36 -8.71 -2.45
C GLU A 17 9.64 -7.99 -3.60
N PHE A 18 10.11 -6.79 -3.94
CA PHE A 18 9.53 -5.97 -4.99
C PHE A 18 10.59 -5.13 -5.69
N LEU A 19 10.63 -5.24 -7.02
CA LEU A 19 11.62 -4.56 -7.87
C LEU A 19 13.08 -4.74 -7.42
N GLY A 20 13.41 -5.92 -6.87
CA GLY A 20 14.75 -6.25 -6.39
C GLY A 20 15.08 -5.76 -4.98
N TYR A 21 14.14 -5.08 -4.31
CA TYR A 21 14.26 -4.71 -2.91
C TYR A 21 13.50 -5.68 -2.01
N ARG A 22 14.01 -5.90 -0.81
CA ARG A 22 13.46 -6.80 0.20
C ARG A 22 13.15 -6.03 1.48
N PHE A 23 11.87 -5.95 1.83
CA PHE A 23 11.35 -5.20 2.97
C PHE A 23 10.76 -6.19 3.98
N SER A 24 10.95 -5.92 5.28
CA SER A 24 10.38 -6.75 6.35
C SER A 24 9.47 -5.94 7.25
N PHE A 25 8.24 -6.40 7.42
CA PHE A 25 7.20 -5.69 8.12
C PHE A 25 6.77 -6.45 9.38
N GLY A 26 6.46 -5.71 10.44
CA GLY A 26 5.69 -6.23 11.56
C GLY A 26 4.21 -6.31 11.17
N CYS A 27 3.43 -7.12 11.89
CA CYS A 27 2.01 -7.34 11.59
C CYS A 27 1.22 -6.03 11.49
N ALA A 28 1.26 -5.20 12.54
CA ALA A 28 0.52 -3.94 12.59
C ALA A 28 0.92 -2.96 11.48
N ASP A 29 2.23 -2.78 11.22
CA ASP A 29 2.70 -1.87 10.17
C ASP A 29 2.32 -2.37 8.76
N PHE A 30 2.30 -3.70 8.55
CA PHE A 30 1.84 -4.24 7.27
C PHE A 30 0.34 -4.05 7.07
N GLU A 31 -0.47 -4.33 8.09
CA GLU A 31 -1.93 -4.13 8.10
C GLU A 31 -2.31 -2.68 7.80
N GLU A 32 -1.69 -1.72 8.51
CA GLU A 32 -1.92 -0.29 8.31
C GLU A 32 -1.58 0.13 6.88
N ARG A 33 -0.44 -0.31 6.34
CA ARG A 33 0.01 0.05 4.98
C ARG A 33 -0.87 -0.56 3.91
N VAL A 34 -1.27 -1.81 4.05
CA VAL A 34 -2.16 -2.49 3.10
C VAL A 34 -3.54 -1.83 3.09
N THR A 35 -4.07 -1.49 4.26
CA THR A 35 -5.34 -0.75 4.40
C THR A 35 -5.26 0.63 3.76
N ALA A 36 -4.20 1.39 4.05
CA ALA A 36 -3.98 2.70 3.45
C ALA A 36 -3.85 2.61 1.91
N ALA A 37 -3.19 1.57 1.39
CA ALA A 37 -3.10 1.32 -0.04
C ALA A 37 -4.48 1.02 -0.66
N ALA A 38 -5.30 0.20 0.00
CA ALA A 38 -6.66 -0.12 -0.46
C ALA A 38 -7.57 1.13 -0.50
N VAL A 39 -7.47 2.00 0.52
CA VAL A 39 -8.16 3.30 0.54
C VAL A 39 -7.68 4.19 -0.61
N ARG A 40 -6.36 4.30 -0.80
CA ARG A 40 -5.77 5.14 -1.86
C ARG A 40 -6.16 4.68 -3.27
N LEU A 41 -6.34 3.37 -3.46
CA LEU A 41 -6.85 2.80 -4.71
C LEU A 41 -8.37 2.98 -4.86
N GLY A 42 -9.08 3.44 -3.83
CA GLY A 42 -10.54 3.52 -3.83
C GLY A 42 -11.23 2.16 -3.77
N LEU A 43 -10.51 1.07 -3.49
CA LEU A 43 -11.06 -0.29 -3.37
C LEU A 43 -12.01 -0.38 -2.17
N VAL A 44 -11.69 0.33 -1.09
CA VAL A 44 -12.54 0.53 0.10
C VAL A 44 -12.73 2.03 0.34
N ALA A 45 -13.81 2.41 1.01
CA ALA A 45 -14.17 3.81 1.22
C ALA A 45 -13.32 4.52 2.29
N GLY A 46 -12.80 3.78 3.26
CA GLY A 46 -12.04 4.30 4.39
C GLY A 46 -11.26 3.19 5.10
N ASN A 47 -10.51 3.58 6.12
CA ASN A 47 -9.64 2.69 6.90
C ASN A 47 -10.33 2.02 8.09
N ASP A 48 -11.63 2.27 8.30
CA ASP A 48 -12.45 1.62 9.32
C ASP A 48 -12.82 0.19 8.88
N LEU A 49 -11.81 -0.66 8.73
CA LEU A 49 -11.95 -2.09 8.45
C LEU A 49 -11.95 -2.88 9.76
N ASP A 50 -12.75 -3.95 9.81
CA ASP A 50 -12.63 -4.91 10.89
C ASP A 50 -11.39 -5.81 10.71
N GLU A 51 -11.13 -6.66 11.70
CA GLU A 51 -9.96 -7.56 11.72
C GLU A 51 -9.99 -8.54 10.54
N ASP A 52 -11.15 -9.14 10.24
CA ASP A 52 -11.29 -10.11 9.16
C ASP A 52 -11.11 -9.46 7.77
N GLU A 53 -11.65 -8.26 7.57
CA GLU A 53 -11.47 -7.47 6.34
C GLU A 53 -10.00 -7.08 6.14
N THR A 54 -9.33 -6.71 7.22
CA THR A 54 -7.90 -6.37 7.21
C THR A 54 -7.05 -7.60 6.89
N CYS A 55 -7.33 -8.73 7.53
CA CYS A 55 -6.66 -10.00 7.25
C CYS A 55 -6.84 -10.44 5.79
N ASP A 56 -8.05 -10.30 5.22
CA ASP A 56 -8.28 -10.64 3.81
C ASP A 56 -7.47 -9.76 2.85
N LEU A 57 -7.33 -8.45 3.12
CA LEU A 57 -6.47 -7.57 2.31
C LEU A 57 -4.99 -7.89 2.48
N VAL A 58 -4.55 -8.18 3.71
CA VAL A 58 -3.18 -8.59 4.02
C VAL A 58 -2.82 -9.88 3.27
N GLU A 59 -3.70 -10.89 3.30
CA GLU A 59 -3.51 -12.13 2.55
C GLU A 59 -3.45 -11.85 1.04
N LEU A 60 -4.35 -11.01 0.50
CA LEU A 60 -4.30 -10.62 -0.91
C LEU A 60 -2.99 -9.92 -1.27
N ALA A 61 -2.49 -9.02 -0.43
CA ALA A 61 -1.24 -8.31 -0.66
C ALA A 61 -0.02 -9.23 -0.52
N ALA A 62 0.00 -10.12 0.47
CA ALA A 62 1.10 -11.05 0.72
C ALA A 62 1.17 -12.16 -0.34
N ASP A 63 0.05 -12.84 -0.57
CA ASP A 63 0.00 -14.08 -1.37
C ASP A 63 -0.50 -13.85 -2.80
N GLY A 64 -1.09 -12.68 -3.07
CA GLY A 64 -1.65 -12.35 -4.38
C GLY A 64 -3.02 -12.98 -4.64
N ARG A 65 -3.58 -13.68 -3.65
CA ARG A 65 -4.90 -14.33 -3.68
C ARG A 65 -5.41 -14.48 -2.25
N ILE A 66 -6.72 -14.65 -2.11
CA ILE A 66 -7.36 -15.05 -0.84
C ILE A 66 -7.77 -16.51 -0.99
N ALA A 67 -7.26 -17.37 -0.12
CA ALA A 67 -7.57 -18.80 -0.10
C ALA A 67 -8.91 -19.08 0.59
N ASP A 68 -9.16 -18.43 1.74
CA ASP A 68 -10.41 -18.52 2.48
C ASP A 68 -10.85 -17.13 2.93
N ALA A 69 -12.00 -16.68 2.41
CA ALA A 69 -12.48 -15.33 2.64
C ALA A 69 -13.20 -15.23 4.00
N ARG A 70 -12.63 -14.45 4.91
CA ARG A 70 -13.12 -14.30 6.29
C ARG A 70 -14.26 -13.29 6.39
N SER A 71 -14.20 -12.24 5.57
CA SER A 71 -15.10 -11.09 5.65
C SER A 71 -16.05 -10.93 4.46
N GLY A 72 -16.93 -9.92 4.54
CA GLY A 72 -17.70 -9.45 3.39
C GLY A 72 -16.82 -8.93 2.25
N LEU A 73 -15.73 -8.23 2.59
CA LEU A 73 -14.75 -7.73 1.63
C LEU A 73 -14.03 -8.88 0.92
N GLY A 74 -13.50 -9.86 1.66
CA GLY A 74 -12.82 -11.01 1.06
C GLY A 74 -13.73 -11.78 0.12
N ARG A 75 -14.99 -12.01 0.51
CA ARG A 75 -15.98 -12.68 -0.35
C ARG A 75 -16.28 -11.88 -1.61
N TYR A 76 -16.34 -10.55 -1.51
CA TYR A 76 -16.48 -9.67 -2.66
C TYR A 76 -15.26 -9.79 -3.60
N LEU A 77 -14.05 -9.68 -3.07
CA LEU A 77 -12.80 -9.77 -3.84
C LEU A 77 -12.69 -11.09 -4.61
N VAL A 78 -12.95 -12.21 -3.93
CA VAL A 78 -12.92 -13.55 -4.54
C VAL A 78 -14.01 -13.70 -5.60
N ARG A 79 -15.24 -13.27 -5.32
CA ARG A 79 -16.37 -13.40 -6.25
C ARG A 79 -16.20 -12.57 -7.52
N HIS A 80 -15.60 -11.38 -7.41
CA HIS A 80 -15.48 -10.43 -8.50
C HIS A 80 -14.06 -10.36 -9.09
N TRP A 81 -13.24 -11.37 -8.81
CA TRP A 81 -11.81 -11.38 -9.13
C TRP A 81 -11.49 -11.10 -10.60
N GLU A 82 -12.25 -11.67 -11.55
CA GLU A 82 -12.02 -11.47 -12.99
C GLU A 82 -12.02 -9.98 -13.38
N ARG A 83 -12.90 -9.18 -12.76
CA ARG A 83 -13.01 -7.74 -13.01
C ARG A 83 -12.05 -6.92 -12.15
N LEU A 84 -11.79 -7.38 -10.93
CA LEU A 84 -10.95 -6.64 -9.97
C LEU A 84 -9.46 -6.82 -10.21
N ALA A 85 -9.02 -7.99 -10.68
CA ALA A 85 -7.61 -8.33 -10.81
C ALA A 85 -6.86 -7.41 -11.78
N LEU A 86 -7.56 -6.98 -12.85
CA LEU A 86 -7.04 -6.12 -13.90
C LEU A 86 -8.08 -5.04 -14.27
N ASN A 87 -7.81 -3.79 -13.90
CA ASN A 87 -8.66 -2.65 -14.23
C ASN A 87 -7.89 -1.69 -15.15
N ASP A 88 -8.40 -1.44 -16.36
CA ASP A 88 -7.73 -0.61 -17.39
C ASP A 88 -6.26 -0.98 -17.65
N GLY A 89 -5.93 -2.28 -17.56
CA GLY A 89 -4.57 -2.79 -17.74
C GLY A 89 -3.70 -2.73 -16.48
N GLU A 90 -4.22 -2.22 -15.37
CA GLU A 90 -3.52 -2.11 -14.09
C GLU A 90 -3.87 -3.28 -13.15
N SER A 91 -2.85 -3.90 -12.55
CA SER A 91 -3.05 -5.03 -11.65
C SER A 91 -3.27 -4.59 -10.20
N LEU A 92 -4.37 -5.05 -9.58
CA LEU A 92 -4.71 -4.70 -8.20
C LEU A 92 -3.62 -5.11 -7.20
N VAL A 93 -3.15 -6.36 -7.27
CA VAL A 93 -2.11 -6.89 -6.37
C VAL A 93 -0.80 -6.13 -6.53
N TYR A 94 -0.42 -5.84 -7.78
CA TYR A 94 0.78 -5.06 -8.04
C TYR A 94 0.70 -3.67 -7.41
N TRP A 95 -0.44 -2.98 -7.54
CA TRP A 95 -0.60 -1.64 -6.98
C TRP A 95 -0.73 -1.62 -5.47
N LEU A 96 -1.41 -2.60 -4.86
CA LEU A 96 -1.40 -2.77 -3.40
C LEU A 96 0.03 -2.88 -2.88
N ARG A 97 0.83 -3.81 -3.43
CA ARG A 97 2.24 -3.97 -3.08
C ARG A 97 3.02 -2.68 -3.33
N LYS A 98 2.94 -2.12 -4.54
CA LYS A 98 3.69 -0.92 -4.93
C LYS A 98 3.45 0.25 -3.98
N LEU A 99 2.22 0.44 -3.49
CA LEU A 99 1.89 1.51 -2.54
C LEU A 99 2.46 1.23 -1.14
N VAL A 100 2.36 -0.02 -0.65
CA VAL A 100 3.02 -0.43 0.61
C VAL A 100 4.52 -0.16 0.54
N PHE A 101 5.18 -0.62 -0.53
CA PHE A 101 6.61 -0.41 -0.76
C PHE A 101 6.98 1.06 -0.87
N ARG A 102 6.20 1.85 -1.63
CA ARG A 102 6.42 3.29 -1.79
C ARG A 102 6.38 3.99 -0.45
N GLY A 103 5.36 3.73 0.38
CA GLY A 103 5.26 4.33 1.71
C GLY A 103 6.46 3.97 2.58
N ALA A 104 6.82 2.68 2.63
CA ALA A 104 7.93 2.21 3.46
C ALA A 104 9.28 2.79 3.00
N TYR A 105 9.48 2.90 1.69
CA TYR A 105 10.66 3.53 1.11
C TYR A 105 10.75 5.01 1.47
N LEU A 106 9.64 5.75 1.35
CA LEU A 106 9.59 7.17 1.71
C LEU A 106 9.86 7.39 3.20
N ASP A 107 9.25 6.58 4.07
CA ASP A 107 9.50 6.63 5.51
C ASP A 107 10.96 6.36 5.86
N HIS A 108 11.58 5.40 5.17
CA HIS A 108 13.00 5.11 5.34
C HIS A 108 13.87 6.31 4.96
N ARG A 109 13.62 6.92 3.80
CA ARG A 109 14.34 8.12 3.34
C ARG A 109 14.18 9.30 4.29
N VAL A 110 12.99 9.48 4.88
CA VAL A 110 12.78 10.50 5.92
C VAL A 110 13.60 10.19 7.17
N LYS A 111 13.63 8.94 7.62
CA LYS A 111 14.45 8.52 8.78
C LYS A 111 15.95 8.70 8.54
N GLU A 112 16.42 8.53 7.30
CA GLU A 112 17.81 8.78 6.91
C GLU A 112 18.14 10.28 6.71
N GLY A 113 17.15 11.16 6.85
CA GLY A 113 17.32 12.59 6.60
C GLY A 113 17.54 12.94 5.12
N LEU A 114 17.15 12.04 4.21
CA LEU A 114 17.23 12.23 2.75
C LEU A 114 15.97 12.84 2.16
N LEU A 115 14.87 12.82 2.90
CA LEU A 115 13.61 13.52 2.60
C LEU A 115 13.08 14.18 3.87
N GLU A 116 12.30 15.25 3.69
CA GLU A 116 11.50 15.84 4.75
C GLU A 116 10.01 15.81 4.39
N VAL A 117 9.15 15.64 5.40
CA VAL A 117 7.70 15.76 5.24
C VAL A 117 7.34 17.24 5.28
N VAL A 118 6.70 17.71 4.21
CA VAL A 118 6.31 19.12 4.05
C VAL A 118 4.83 19.22 3.76
N TRP A 119 4.22 20.33 4.18
CA TRP A 119 2.85 20.64 3.79
C TRP A 119 2.84 21.23 2.37
N ASP A 120 2.08 20.62 1.46
CA ASP A 120 1.82 21.15 0.12
C ASP A 120 0.50 21.93 0.13
N GLU A 121 0.59 23.27 0.07
CA GLU A 121 -0.58 24.15 0.02
C GLU A 121 -1.41 23.97 -1.26
N GLY A 122 -0.81 23.53 -2.37
CA GLY A 122 -1.50 23.33 -3.65
C GLY A 122 -2.38 22.08 -3.64
N ALA A 123 -1.90 21.00 -3.02
CA ALA A 123 -2.65 19.77 -2.83
C ALA A 123 -3.54 19.79 -1.57
N GLY A 124 -3.22 20.62 -0.59
CA GLY A 124 -3.87 20.60 0.73
C GLY A 124 -3.55 19.32 1.51
N ASP A 125 -2.36 18.76 1.33
CA ASP A 125 -1.93 17.49 1.92
C ASP A 125 -0.41 17.52 2.21
N PHE A 126 0.08 16.52 2.93
CA PHE A 126 1.51 16.33 3.15
C PHE A 126 2.18 15.67 1.94
N GLY A 127 3.37 16.15 1.59
CA GLY A 127 4.25 15.54 0.60
C GLY A 127 5.68 15.42 1.11
N TYR A 128 6.59 15.09 0.19
CA TYR A 128 8.00 14.88 0.50
C TYR A 128 8.86 15.84 -0.30
N ALA A 129 9.90 16.43 0.30
CA ALA A 129 10.83 17.34 -0.37
C ALA A 129 12.29 17.02 -0.03
N GLU A 130 13.22 17.57 -0.80
CA GLU A 130 14.65 17.49 -0.49
C GLU A 130 14.97 18.30 0.78
N PRO A 131 15.85 17.80 1.66
CA PRO A 131 16.28 18.52 2.86
C PRO A 131 16.95 19.87 2.55
N GLN A 132 16.90 20.79 3.52
CA GLN A 132 17.68 22.04 3.54
C GLN A 132 17.45 23.01 2.35
N GLY A 133 16.20 23.21 1.95
CA GLY A 133 15.80 24.34 1.10
C GLY A 133 15.76 24.04 -0.40
N GLY A 134 16.01 22.80 -0.82
CA GLY A 134 15.59 22.28 -2.11
C GLY A 134 14.09 22.02 -2.12
N ARG A 135 13.26 23.07 -2.12
CA ARG A 135 11.79 22.99 -2.00
C ARG A 135 11.07 22.34 -3.21
N ALA A 136 11.75 21.51 -4.00
CA ALA A 136 11.09 20.74 -5.02
C ALA A 136 10.31 19.60 -4.35
N LEU A 137 8.99 19.65 -4.46
CA LEU A 137 8.12 18.56 -4.03
C LEU A 137 8.42 17.33 -4.89
N LEU A 138 8.66 16.19 -4.25
CA LEU A 138 8.83 14.92 -4.93
C LEU A 138 7.51 14.52 -5.60
N GLU A 139 7.47 14.60 -6.93
CA GLU A 139 6.33 14.14 -7.71
C GLU A 139 6.24 12.62 -7.69
N LEU A 140 5.20 12.10 -7.03
CA LEU A 140 4.89 10.68 -7.02
C LEU A 140 4.07 10.32 -8.26
N ALA A 141 4.46 9.25 -8.96
CA ALA A 141 3.70 8.76 -10.10
C ALA A 141 2.22 8.54 -9.71
N PRO A 142 1.27 8.89 -10.61
CA PRO A 142 -0.16 8.82 -10.34
C PRO A 142 -0.57 7.41 -9.94
N THR A 143 -1.65 7.33 -9.16
CA THR A 143 -2.22 6.07 -8.69
C THR A 143 -3.50 5.78 -9.47
N PRO A 144 -3.67 4.59 -10.06
CA PRO A 144 -4.94 4.20 -10.67
C PRO A 144 -6.05 4.06 -9.64
N SER A 145 -7.29 3.92 -10.11
CA SER A 145 -8.47 3.88 -9.25
C SER A 145 -9.32 2.64 -9.51
N TRP A 146 -9.78 2.02 -8.43
CA TRP A 146 -10.79 0.98 -8.34
C TRP A 146 -12.11 1.53 -7.80
N HIS A 147 -12.30 2.86 -7.73
CA HIS A 147 -13.48 3.46 -7.11
C HIS A 147 -14.82 3.01 -7.74
N GLU A 148 -14.85 2.79 -9.05
CA GLU A 148 -16.05 2.24 -9.73
C GLU A 148 -16.34 0.77 -9.36
N LEU A 149 -15.33 0.08 -8.83
CA LEU A 149 -15.35 -1.30 -8.35
C LEU A 149 -15.25 -1.36 -6.82
N GLN A 150 -15.54 -0.25 -6.12
CA GLN A 150 -15.37 -0.17 -4.69
C GLN A 150 -16.27 -1.19 -3.96
N PHE A 151 -15.70 -1.88 -2.98
CA PHE A 151 -16.49 -2.67 -2.04
C PHE A 151 -17.36 -1.75 -1.19
N ARG A 152 -18.65 -2.06 -1.13
CA ARG A 152 -19.62 -1.38 -0.27
C ARG A 152 -20.26 -2.41 0.65
N ARG A 153 -20.15 -2.19 1.96
CA ARG A 153 -20.88 -3.00 2.94
C ARG A 153 -22.36 -2.91 2.63
N SER A 154 -23.01 -4.06 2.49
CA SER A 154 -24.46 -4.10 2.37
C SER A 154 -25.04 -3.57 3.67
N SER A 155 -25.77 -2.46 3.58
CA SER A 155 -26.51 -1.85 4.69
C SER A 155 -27.60 -2.78 5.22
#